data_AF-A0A8T3U1V9-F1
#
_entry.id   AF-A0A8T3U1V9-F1
#
_cell.length_a   1.000
_cell.length_b   1.000
_cell.length_c   1.000
_cell.angle_alpha   90.00
_cell.angle_beta   90.00
_cell.angle_gamma   90.00
#
_symmetry.space_group_name_H-M   'P 1'
#
loop_
_entity.id
_entity.type
_entity.pdbx_description
1 polymer ?
#
loop_
_entity_poly.entity_id
_entity_poly.type
_entity_poly.pdbx_seq_one_letter_code
_entity_poly.pdbx_strand_id
1 'polypeptide(L)' 'MRVLFICTGNSARSIMAEALLRHRANSRLEVISAGTEPKGVNLLSLQ' A
#
# COMPACT_ATOMS: atom_id res chain seq x y z
N MET A 1 4.71 4.38 -15.13
CA MET A 1 3.43 4.88 -14.59
C MET A 1 3.44 4.68 -13.08
N ARG A 2 2.86 5.63 -12.32
CA ARG A 2 2.83 5.62 -10.86
C ARG A 2 1.41 5.41 -10.35
N VAL A 3 1.25 4.61 -9.29
CA VAL A 3 -0.03 4.36 -8.63
C VAL A 3 0.14 4.62 -7.14
N LEU A 4 -0.74 5.47 -6.58
CA LEU A 4 -0.79 5.80 -5.16
C LEU A 4 -2.09 5.30 -4.54
N PHE A 5 -2.00 4.45 -3.53
CA PHE A 5 -3.13 4.05 -2.69
C PHE A 5 -3.19 4.89 -1.42
N ILE A 6 -4.33 5.56 -1.18
CA ILE A 6 -4.55 6.38 0.02
C ILE A 6 -5.56 5.71 0.94
N CYS A 7 -5.25 5.67 2.24
CA CYS A 7 -6.26 5.48 3.27
C CYS A 7 -6.03 6.46 4.44
N THR A 8 -6.82 6.37 5.51
CA THR A 8 -6.63 7.26 6.67
C THR A 8 -5.31 6.96 7.39
N GLY A 9 -5.10 5.71 7.81
CA GLY A 9 -4.01 5.35 8.72
C GLY A 9 -2.71 4.85 8.08
N ASN A 10 -2.67 4.65 6.76
CA ASN A 10 -1.63 3.88 6.07
C ASN A 10 -1.17 2.61 6.82
N SER A 11 -2.11 1.89 7.44
CA SER A 11 -1.79 0.81 8.38
C SER A 11 -2.18 -0.58 7.89
N ALA A 12 -3.17 -0.68 7.00
CA ALA A 12 -3.66 -1.98 6.52
C ALA A 12 -4.10 -1.93 5.04
N ARG A 13 -5.21 -1.23 4.74
CA ARG A 13 -5.84 -1.27 3.40
C ARG A 13 -4.92 -0.83 2.27
N SER A 14 -4.30 0.34 2.40
CA SER A 14 -3.41 0.88 1.37
C SER A 14 -2.11 0.09 1.24
N ILE A 15 -1.60 -0.50 2.33
CA ILE A 15 -0.43 -1.39 2.33
C ILE A 15 -0.72 -2.71 1.60
N MET A 16 -1.84 -3.37 1.92
CA MET A 16 -2.25 -4.60 1.23
C MET A 16 -2.46 -4.34 -0.27
N ALA A 17 -3.10 -3.22 -0.63
CA ALA A 17 -3.29 -2.83 -2.02
C ALA A 17 -1.97 -2.59 -2.76
N GLU A 18 -1.01 -1.92 -2.12
CA GLU A 18 0.34 -1.72 -2.65
C GLU A 18 1.03 -3.06 -2.92
N ALA A 19 1.06 -3.96 -1.93
CA ALA A 19 1.71 -5.26 -2.04
C ALA A 19 1.09 -6.13 -3.14
N LEU A 20 -0.24 -6.19 -3.18
CA LEU A 20 -0.99 -6.97 -4.17
C LEU A 20 -0.78 -6.47 -5.60
N LEU A 21 -0.77 -5.15 -5.82
CA LEU A 21 -0.53 -4.60 -7.15
C LEU A 21 0.94 -4.72 -7.54
N ARG A 22 1.87 -4.48 -6.62
CA ARG A 22 3.31 -4.66 -6.87
C ARG A 22 3.62 -6.10 -7.29
N HIS A 23 3.01 -7.09 -6.63
CA HIS A 23 3.16 -8.50 -6.99
C HIS A 23 2.61 -8.82 -8.38
N ARG A 24 1.47 -8.24 -8.77
CA ARG A 24 0.85 -8.48 -10.08
C ARG A 24 1.50 -7.71 -11.24
N ALA A 25 2.07 -6.54 -10.97
CA ALA A 25 2.53 -5.61 -12.00
C ALA A 25 3.91 -5.97 -12.59
N ASN A 26 4.60 -7.00 -12.08
CA ASN A 26 5.92 -7.47 -12.56
C ASN A 26 6.87 -6.31 -12.90
N SER A 27 7.01 -5.37 -11.95
CA SER A 27 7.90 -4.18 -12.02
C SER A 27 7.60 -3.14 -13.09
N ARG A 28 6.46 -3.23 -13.80
CA ARG A 28 6.05 -2.23 -14.81
C ARG A 28 5.48 -0.94 -14.20
N LEU A 29 5.07 -1.02 -12.94
CA LEU A 29 4.43 0.07 -12.20
C LEU A 29 5.24 0.40 -10.95
N GLU A 30 5.39 1.68 -10.69
CA GLU A 30 5.80 2.16 -9.37
C GLU A 30 4.55 2.29 -8.51
N VAL A 31 4.42 1.43 -7.51
CA VAL A 31 3.26 1.34 -6.63
C VAL A 31 3.67 1.80 -5.24
N ILE A 32 2.94 2.76 -4.69
CA ILE A 32 3.19 3.37 -3.37
C ILE A 32 1.88 3.54 -2.60
N SER A 33 1.97 3.69 -1.28
CA SER A 33 0.83 3.95 -0.39
C SER A 33 1.09 5.10 0.58
N ALA A 34 0.02 5.78 0.99
CA ALA A 34 0.07 6.89 1.95
C ALA A 34 -1.16 6.95 2.87
N GLY A 35 -1.04 7.76 3.91
CA GLY A 35 -2.05 7.99 4.94
C GLY A 35 -2.33 9.47 5.12
N THR A 36 -3.59 9.86 5.26
CA THR A 36 -3.92 11.25 5.67
C THR A 36 -3.54 11.52 7.12
N GLU A 37 -3.58 10.49 7.97
CA GLU A 37 -3.12 10.51 9.35
C GLU A 37 -2.38 9.19 9.65
N PRO A 38 -1.12 9.06 9.21
CA PRO A 38 -0.37 7.81 9.30
C PRO A 38 -0.29 7.27 10.72
N LYS A 39 -0.54 5.97 10.86
CA LYS A 39 -0.39 5.19 12.09
C LYS A 39 0.63 4.08 11.84
N GLY A 40 0.99 3.35 12.90
CA GLY A 40 1.82 2.16 12.77
C GLY A 40 1.19 1.12 11.85
N VAL A 41 2.04 0.34 11.17
CA VAL A 41 1.60 -0.76 10.31
C VAL A 41 0.88 -1.81 11.15
N ASN A 42 -0.30 -2.22 10.71
CA ASN A 42 -1.01 -3.35 11.31
C ASN A 42 -0.26 -4.64 10.93
N LEU A 43 0.20 -5.39 11.92
CA LEU A 43 0.98 -6.62 11.70
C LEU A 43 0.24 -7.66 10.84
N LEU A 44 -1.09 -7.71 10.90
CA LEU A 44 -1.90 -8.61 10.07
C LEU A 44 -1.85 -8.26 8.57
N SER A 45 -1.46 -7.03 8.22
CA SER A 45 -1.33 -6.60 6.81
C SER A 45 0.01 -6.99 6.17
N LEU A 46 0.92 -7.56 6.95
CA LEU A 46 2.24 -8.04 6.50
C LEU A 46 2.30 -9.57 6.35
N GLN A 47 1.19 -10.26 6.64
CA GLN A 47 1.06 -11.71 6.51
C GLN A 47 0.60 -12.08 5.11
#